data_AF-A0A2V7MEC7-F1
#
_entry.id   AF-A0A2V7MEC7-F1
#
_cell.length_a   1.000
_cell.length_b   1.000
_cell.length_c   1.000
_cell.angle_alpha   90.00
_cell.angle_beta   90.00
_cell.angle_gamma   90.00
#
_symmetry.space_group_name_H-M   'P 1'
#
loop_
_entity.id
_entity.type
_entity.pdbx_description
1 polymer ?
#
loop_
_entity_poly.entity_id
_entity_poly.type
_entity_poly.pdbx_seq_one_letter_code
_entity_poly.pdbx_strand_id
1 'polypeptide(L)'
;MIALGDQVWHVDAVAERRANTAAWQLVLSFRAAAPAPASEPLPGRRRSFWTPYPLEATSKSSLFIQAERIPDTALSQLLAERLA
;
A
#
# COMPACT_ATOMS: atom_id res chain seq x y z
N MET A 1 -1.45 -9.56 3.27
CA MET A 1 -0.52 -9.09 4.32
C MET A 1 0.89 -9.37 3.83
N ILE A 2 1.83 -8.45 4.02
CA ILE A 2 3.17 -8.54 3.45
C ILE A 2 4.20 -8.51 4.57
N ALA A 3 5.13 -9.46 4.57
CA ALA A 3 6.28 -9.43 5.47
C ALA A 3 7.44 -8.70 4.80
N LEU A 4 8.00 -7.69 5.47
CA LEU A 4 9.22 -7.02 5.04
C LEU A 4 10.15 -6.83 6.25
N GLY A 5 11.28 -7.55 6.25
CA GLY A 5 12.14 -7.67 7.42
C GLY A 5 11.39 -8.29 8.61
N ASP A 6 11.49 -7.67 9.77
CA ASP A 6 10.81 -8.10 11.01
C ASP A 6 9.39 -7.51 11.16
N GLN A 7 8.87 -6.83 10.14
CA GLN A 7 7.60 -6.13 10.22
C GLN A 7 6.58 -6.67 9.22
N VAL A 8 5.37 -6.94 9.71
CA VAL A 8 4.22 -7.27 8.88
C VAL A 8 3.46 -5.99 8.54
N TRP A 9 3.06 -5.89 7.28
CA TRP A 9 2.34 -4.76 6.73
C TRP A 9 0.99 -5.21 6.16
N HIS A 10 -0.06 -4.50 6.56
CA HIS A 10 -1.36 -4.55 5.92
C HIS A 10 -1.34 -3.64 4.71
N VAL A 11 -1.86 -4.14 3.60
CA VAL A 11 -1.98 -3.40 2.34
C VAL A 11 -3.45 -3.37 1.98
N ASP A 12 -4.00 -2.16 1.91
CA ASP A 12 -5.36 -1.92 1.48
C ASP A 12 -5.33 -1.22 0.12
N ALA A 13 -6.05 -1.80 -0.85
CA ALA A 13 -6.25 -1.21 -2.16
C ALA A 13 -7.40 -0.20 -2.12
N VAL A 14 -7.15 1.03 -2.55
CA VAL A 14 -8.13 2.11 -2.57
C VAL A 14 -8.23 2.68 -3.99
N ALA A 15 -9.46 2.82 -4.46
CA ALA A 15 -9.73 3.47 -5.74
C ALA A 15 -9.92 4.98 -5.50
N GLU A 16 -8.98 5.79 -5.97
CA GLU A 16 -9.07 7.25 -5.94
C GLU A 16 -9.46 7.77 -7.32
N ARG A 17 -10.38 8.73 -7.39
CA ARG A 17 -10.74 9.37 -8.66
C ARG A 17 -9.95 10.64 -8.83
N ARG A 18 -9.11 10.72 -9.86
CA ARG A 18 -8.32 11.93 -10.13
C ARG A 18 -9.22 13.10 -10.54
N ALA A 19 -8.85 14.29 -10.09
CA ALA A 19 -9.51 15.53 -10.52
C ALA A 19 -9.37 15.68 -12.05
N ASN A 20 -10.44 16.12 -12.70
CA ASN A 20 -10.51 16.39 -14.15
C ASN A 20 -10.36 15.17 -15.08
N THR A 21 -10.51 13.93 -14.57
CA THR A 21 -10.57 12.73 -15.42
C THR A 21 -11.67 11.77 -14.97
N ALA A 22 -12.18 10.98 -15.92
CA ALA A 22 -13.08 9.87 -15.66
C ALA A 22 -12.32 8.61 -15.19
N ALA A 23 -10.99 8.65 -15.16
CA ALA A 23 -10.16 7.54 -14.70
C ALA A 23 -10.09 7.45 -13.18
N TRP A 24 -10.18 6.22 -12.69
CA TRP A 24 -9.85 5.80 -11.34
C TRP A 24 -8.38 5.43 -11.31
N GLN A 25 -7.67 5.84 -10.27
CA GLN A 25 -6.31 5.48 -9.97
C GLN A 25 -6.28 4.57 -8.75
N LEU A 26 -5.42 3.56 -8.78
CA LEU A 26 -5.16 2.72 -7.62
C LEU A 26 -4.18 3.41 -6.67
N VAL A 27 -4.59 3.53 -5.41
CA VAL A 27 -3.77 3.98 -4.31
C VAL A 27 -3.66 2.84 -3.30
N LEU A 28 -2.44 2.55 -2.86
CA LEU A 28 -2.17 1.52 -1.88
C LEU A 28 -1.92 2.17 -0.52
N SER A 29 -2.66 1.74 0.50
CA SER A 29 -2.43 2.12 1.88
C SER A 29 -1.62 1.01 2.56
N PHE A 30 -0.42 1.34 3.00
CA PHE A 30 0.43 0.45 3.77
C PHE A 30 0.33 0.81 5.24
N ARG A 31 0.05 -0.16 6.10
CA ARG A 31 -0.03 0.01 7.55
C ARG A 31 0.74 -1.07 8.28
N ALA A 32 1.68 -0.67 9.13
CA ALA A 32 2.39 -1.58 10.02
C ALA A 32 1.43 -2.30 10.99
N ALA A 33 1.55 -3.63 11.08
CA ALA A 33 0.71 -4.49 11.93
C ALA A 33 1.16 -4.52 13.40
N ALA A 34 2.44 -4.29 13.68
CA ALA A 34 3.02 -4.44 15.02
C ALA A 34 3.91 -3.26 15.43
N PRO A 35 3.96 -2.90 16.74
CA PRO A 35 5.10 -2.19 17.31
C PRO A 35 6.30 -3.14 17.36
N ALA A 36 7.47 -2.68 16.92
CA ALA A 36 8.73 -3.43 17.02
C ALA A 36 8.97 -3.97 18.44
N PRO A 37 9.65 -5.13 18.60
CA PRO A 37 10.04 -5.62 19.93
C PRO A 37 10.85 -4.54 20.67
N ALA A 38 10.60 -4.45 21.97
CA ALA A 38 11.08 -3.42 22.88
C ALA A 38 12.61 -3.41 23.03
N SER A 39 13.29 -2.80 22.07
CA SER A 39 14.64 -2.26 22.23
C SER A 39 14.66 -0.94 21.46
N GLU A 40 14.47 0.13 22.22
CA GLU A 40 14.33 1.55 21.84
C GLU A 40 12.92 2.02 21.41
N PRO A 41 12.14 2.58 22.35
CA PRO A 41 10.87 3.21 22.06
C PRO A 41 11.11 4.65 21.57
N LEU A 42 10.95 4.89 20.27
CA LEU A 42 10.55 6.21 19.78
C LEU A 42 9.01 6.27 19.76
N PRO A 43 8.39 7.33 20.27
CA PRO A 43 6.97 7.32 20.59
C PRO A 43 6.11 7.29 19.33
N GLY A 44 5.27 6.26 19.20
CA GLY A 44 3.87 6.47 18.88
C GLY A 44 3.46 6.67 17.42
N ARG A 45 4.27 6.33 16.41
CA ARG A 45 3.80 6.37 15.01
C ARG A 45 3.69 4.97 14.44
N ARG A 46 2.49 4.38 14.51
CA ARG A 46 2.09 3.30 13.58
C ARG A 46 2.48 3.80 12.18
N ARG A 47 3.51 3.21 11.57
CA ARG A 47 3.97 3.64 10.25
C ARG A 47 2.86 3.29 9.26
N SER A 48 2.18 4.33 8.77
CA SER A 48 1.20 4.21 7.72
C SER A 48 1.50 5.24 6.65
N PHE A 49 1.48 4.81 5.39
CA PHE A 49 1.67 5.70 4.27
C PHE A 49 0.81 5.25 3.10
N TRP A 50 0.51 6.21 2.24
CA TRP A 50 -0.29 6.03 1.04
C TRP A 50 0.61 6.28 -0.14
N THR A 51 0.51 5.44 -1.15
CA THR A 51 1.31 5.63 -2.35
C THR A 51 0.49 5.29 -3.59
N PRO A 52 0.54 6.14 -4.63
CA PRO A 52 -0.09 5.85 -5.90
C PRO A 52 0.58 4.64 -6.55
N TYR A 53 -0.22 3.68 -7.00
CA TYR A 53 0.24 2.60 -7.86
C TYR A 53 -0.02 3.01 -9.33
N PRO A 54 0.88 2.70 -10.29
CA PRO A 54 0.74 3.08 -11.69
C PRO A 54 -0.30 2.20 -12.42
N LEU A 55 -1.52 2.15 -11.87
CA LEU A 55 -2.64 1.39 -12.38
C LEU A 55 -3.86 2.30 -12.37
N GLU A 56 -4.45 2.45 -13.55
CA GLU A 56 -5.61 3.28 -13.78
C GLU A 56 -6.66 2.50 -14.56
N ALA A 57 -7.94 2.74 -14.25
CA ALA A 57 -9.06 2.12 -14.94
C ALA A 57 -10.22 3.09 -15.07
N THR A 58 -11.01 2.97 -16.12
CA THR A 58 -12.22 3.78 -16.33
C THR A 58 -13.39 3.35 -15.43
N SER A 59 -13.27 2.21 -14.76
CA SER A 59 -14.27 1.66 -13.82
C SER A 59 -13.60 1.21 -12.53
N LYS A 60 -14.24 1.53 -11.39
CA LYS A 60 -13.82 1.10 -10.04
C LYS A 60 -13.68 -0.42 -9.95
N SER A 61 -14.64 -1.18 -10.49
CA SER A 61 -14.59 -2.66 -10.44
C SER A 61 -13.41 -3.22 -11.22
N SER A 62 -13.15 -2.69 -12.42
CA SER A 62 -11.98 -3.09 -13.22
C SER A 62 -10.66 -2.79 -12.50
N LEU A 63 -10.61 -1.66 -11.77
CA LEU A 63 -9.44 -1.30 -10.95
C LEU A 63 -9.16 -2.36 -9.87
N PHE A 64 -10.20 -2.80 -9.14
CA PHE A 64 -10.04 -3.81 -8.09
C PHE A 64 -9.66 -5.19 -8.65
N ILE A 65 -10.27 -5.61 -9.76
CA ILE A 65 -9.89 -6.87 -10.43
C ILE A 65 -8.42 -6.86 -10.84
N GLN A 66 -7.91 -5.72 -11.32
CA GLN A 66 -6.49 -5.60 -11.64
C GLN A 66 -5.62 -5.51 -10.37
N ALA A 67 -6.12 -4.89 -9.30
CA ALA A 67 -5.42 -4.82 -8.01
C ALA A 67 -5.22 -6.21 -7.39
N GLU A 68 -6.19 -7.11 -7.51
CA GLU A 68 -6.08 -8.51 -7.06
C GLU A 68 -5.05 -9.32 -7.84
N ARG A 69 -4.72 -8.88 -9.05
CA ARG A 69 -3.67 -9.51 -9.88
C ARG A 69 -2.27 -8.98 -9.55
N ILE A 70 -2.14 -7.97 -8.69
CA ILE A 70 -0.83 -7.46 -8.30
C ILE A 70 -0.17 -8.51 -7.42
N PRO A 71 1.02 -9.00 -7.79
CA PRO A 71 1.70 -10.00 -6.99
C PRO A 71 2.23 -9.36 -5.70
N ASP A 72 2.16 -10.12 -4.61
CA ASP A 72 2.67 -9.68 -3.30
C ASP A 72 4.15 -9.27 -3.35
N THR A 73 4.93 -9.85 -4.25
CA THR A 73 6.34 -9.49 -4.51
C THR A 73 6.50 -8.07 -5.05
N ALA A 74 5.59 -7.61 -5.92
CA ALA A 74 5.62 -6.23 -6.42
C ALA A 74 5.24 -5.24 -5.31
N LEU A 75 4.27 -5.62 -4.47
CA LEU A 75 3.87 -4.82 -3.31
C LEU A 75 4.98 -4.74 -2.25
N SER A 76 5.73 -5.82 -2.02
CA SER A 76 6.86 -5.84 -1.08
C SER A 76 8.05 -5.03 -1.58
N GLN A 77 8.36 -5.09 -2.88
CA GLN A 77 9.39 -4.25 -3.50
C GLN A 77 9.04 -2.76 -3.39
N LEU A 78 7.81 -2.39 -3.75
CA LEU A 78 7.35 -1.02 -3.68
C LEU A 78 7.31 -0.50 -2.23
N LEU A 79 6.94 -1.36 -1.27
CA LEU A 79 7.05 -1.05 0.15
C LEU A 79 8.51 -0.81 0.57
N ALA A 80 9.45 -1.65 0.14
CA ALA A 80 10.87 -1.47 0.43
C ALA A 80 11.42 -0.16 -0.17
N GLU A 81 11.06 0.17 -1.41
CA GLU A 81 11.44 1.43 -2.08
C GLU A 81 10.89 2.68 -1.38
N ARG A 82 9.73 2.59 -0.71
CA ARG A 82 9.16 3.71 0.05
C ARG A 82 9.72 3.86 1.47
N LEU A 83 10.39 2.82 1.98
CA LEU A 83 10.98 2.78 3.32
C LEU A 83 12.51 2.98 3.32
N ALA A 84 13.15 2.90 2.15
CA ALA A 84 14.55 3.25 1.94
C ALA A 84 14.79 4.77 2.07
#